data_AF-A0A7W6J6I0-F1
#
_entry.id   AF-A0A7W6J6I0-F1
#
_cell.length_a   1.000
_cell.length_b   1.000
_cell.length_c   1.000
_cell.angle_alpha   90.00
_cell.angle_beta   90.00
_cell.angle_gamma   90.00
#
_symmetry.space_group_name_H-M   'P 1'
#
loop_
_entity.id
_entity.type
_entity.pdbx_description
1 polymer ?
#
loop_
_entity_poly.entity_id
_entity_poly.type
_entity_poly.pdbx_seq_one_letter_code
_entity_poly.pdbx_strand_id
1 'polypeptide(L)'
;MNKASDFERQMQERFSITPVKTRLLLRIAEGLTEDLRNALRGSTVARDMDALLVLTRLCAKDQQRLAKVAGRLLSSEEAVQLVAKGQIQPVLDYCTSAQWLDR
;
A
#
# COMPACT_ATOMS: atom_id res chain seq x y z
N MET A 1 30.24 -6.09 7.39
CA MET A 1 29.01 -6.73 7.92
C MET A 1 27.82 -6.19 7.16
N ASN A 2 27.01 -7.06 6.57
CA ASN A 2 25.87 -6.68 5.75
C ASN A 2 24.62 -6.56 6.64
N LYS A 3 24.27 -5.32 7.04
CA LYS A 3 23.19 -5.04 8.02
C LYS A 3 21.84 -5.66 7.62
N ALA A 4 21.57 -5.80 6.33
CA ALA A 4 20.33 -6.43 5.83
C ALA A 4 20.26 -7.93 6.17
N SER A 5 21.38 -8.65 6.02
CA SER A 5 21.50 -10.06 6.37
C SER A 5 21.33 -10.30 7.87
N ASP A 6 21.83 -9.37 8.70
CA ASP A 6 21.73 -9.50 10.16
C ASP A 6 20.29 -9.29 10.65
N PHE A 7 19.56 -8.35 10.05
CA PHE A 7 18.13 -8.14 10.35
C PHE A 7 17.27 -9.32 9.90
N GLU A 8 17.47 -9.84 8.68
CA GLU A 8 16.74 -11.02 8.19
C GLU A 8 16.96 -12.25 9.10
N ARG A 9 18.19 -12.46 9.58
CA ARG A 9 18.52 -13.53 10.52
C ARG A 9 17.79 -13.36 11.85
N GLN A 10 17.80 -12.15 12.43
CA GLN A 10 17.07 -11.87 13.67
C GLN A 10 15.56 -12.10 13.53
N MET A 11 14.97 -11.71 12.39
CA MET A 11 13.54 -11.91 12.13
C MET A 11 13.17 -13.40 12.02
N GLN A 12 14.04 -14.21 11.42
CA GLN A 12 13.88 -15.66 11.34
C GLN A 12 14.02 -16.32 12.71
N GLU A 13 15.04 -15.98 13.49
CA GLU A 13 15.34 -16.62 14.77
C GLU A 13 14.31 -16.27 15.85
N ARG A 14 13.83 -15.01 15.88
CA ARG A 14 12.97 -14.51 16.96
C ARG A 14 11.49 -14.62 16.66
N PHE A 15 11.10 -14.54 15.38
CA PHE A 15 9.70 -14.47 14.97
C PHE A 15 9.31 -15.55 13.96
N SER A 16 10.23 -16.45 13.59
CA SER A 16 10.01 -17.47 12.55
C SER A 16 9.57 -16.88 11.21
N ILE A 17 10.01 -15.65 10.90
CA ILE A 17 9.69 -14.97 9.64
C ILE A 17 10.78 -15.28 8.63
N THR A 18 10.38 -15.84 7.48
CA THR A 18 11.34 -16.17 6.42
C THR A 18 12.02 -14.94 5.84
N PRO A 19 13.28 -15.04 5.36
CA PRO A 19 13.95 -13.92 4.70
C PRO A 19 13.16 -13.33 3.53
N VAL A 20 12.39 -14.17 2.82
CA VAL A 20 11.49 -13.71 1.75
C VAL A 20 10.38 -12.84 2.34
N LYS A 21 9.71 -13.29 3.40
CA LYS A 21 8.64 -12.53 4.05
C LYS A 21 9.16 -11.24 4.68
N THR A 22 10.35 -11.25 5.28
CA THR A 22 11.01 -10.04 5.79
C THR A 22 11.21 -9.00 4.68
N ARG A 23 11.70 -9.41 3.50
CA ARG A 23 11.86 -8.52 2.35
C ARG A 23 10.53 -7.96 1.84
N LEU A 24 9.46 -8.77 1.83
CA LEU A 24 8.13 -8.28 1.47
C LEU A 24 7.60 -7.24 2.46
N LEU A 25 7.76 -7.47 3.75
CA LEU A 25 7.35 -6.53 4.80
C LEU A 25 8.13 -5.21 4.71
N LEU A 26 9.44 -5.27 4.45
CA LEU A 26 10.27 -4.08 4.22
C LEU A 26 9.80 -3.32 2.98
N ARG A 27 9.55 -4.01 1.87
CA ARG A 27 9.04 -3.40 0.64
C ARG A 27 7.70 -2.71 0.85
N ILE A 28 6.79 -3.30 1.63
CA ILE A 28 5.51 -2.67 1.98
C ILE A 28 5.73 -1.44 2.88
N ALA A 29 6.61 -1.55 3.87
CA ALA A 29 6.91 -0.48 4.81
C ALA A 29 7.55 0.75 4.13
N GLU A 30 8.44 0.52 3.16
CA GLU A 30 9.15 1.55 2.40
C GLU A 30 8.33 2.04 1.19
N GLY A 31 7.51 1.16 0.59
CA GLY A 31 6.79 1.41 -0.65
C GLY A 31 5.42 2.05 -0.48
N LEU A 32 4.87 2.14 0.74
CA LEU A 32 3.59 2.78 1.02
C LEU A 32 3.77 4.06 1.86
N THR A 33 3.17 5.15 1.39
CA THR A 33 3.11 6.40 2.15
C THR A 33 2.32 6.20 3.46
N GLU A 34 2.63 7.02 4.46
CA GLU A 34 1.90 7.02 5.73
C GLU A 34 0.41 7.34 5.52
N ASP A 35 0.10 8.31 4.66
CA ASP A 35 -1.28 8.69 4.33
C ASP A 35 -2.09 7.51 3.80
N LEU A 36 -1.54 6.75 2.85
CA LEU A 36 -2.23 5.59 2.28
C LEU A 36 -2.38 4.48 3.32
N ARG A 37 -1.36 4.22 4.15
CA ARG A 37 -1.47 3.24 5.25
C ARG A 37 -2.56 3.62 6.24
N ASN A 38 -2.70 4.91 6.56
CA ASN A 38 -3.75 5.41 7.43
C ASN A 38 -5.15 5.28 6.77
N ALA A 39 -5.27 5.59 5.49
CA ALA A 39 -6.52 5.44 4.74
C ALA A 39 -6.98 3.97 4.63
N LEU A 40 -6.04 3.02 4.61
CA LEU A 40 -6.36 1.58 4.58
C LEU A 40 -6.67 1.02 5.97
N ARG A 41 -6.41 1.75 7.07
CA ARG A 41 -6.54 1.23 8.43
C ARG A 41 -7.98 0.80 8.71
N GLY A 42 -8.15 -0.45 9.15
CA GLY A 42 -9.47 -1.04 9.42
C GLY A 42 -10.10 -1.75 8.22
N SER A 43 -9.56 -1.59 7.00
CA SER A 43 -9.97 -2.39 5.84
C SER A 43 -9.39 -3.81 5.88
N THR A 44 -9.94 -4.72 5.07
CA THR A 44 -9.37 -6.06 4.91
C THR A 44 -8.00 -6.01 4.23
N VAL A 45 -7.78 -5.03 3.34
CA VAL A 45 -6.52 -4.76 2.64
C VAL A 45 -5.36 -4.50 3.59
N ALA A 46 -5.60 -3.86 4.74
CA ALA A 46 -4.53 -3.59 5.73
C ALA A 46 -3.86 -4.86 6.28
N ARG A 47 -4.48 -6.03 6.13
CA ARG A 47 -3.96 -7.32 6.59
C ARG A 47 -3.55 -8.25 5.44
N ASP A 48 -3.71 -7.81 4.20
CA ASP A 48 -3.43 -8.57 3.00
C ASP A 48 -2.09 -8.09 2.38
N MET A 49 -1.05 -8.91 2.53
CA MET A 49 0.29 -8.58 2.04
C MET A 49 0.33 -8.44 0.51
N ASP A 50 -0.44 -9.25 -0.22
CA ASP A 50 -0.43 -9.22 -1.68
C ASP A 50 -1.13 -7.96 -2.19
N ALA A 51 -2.25 -7.60 -1.57
CA ALA A 51 -2.93 -6.35 -1.84
C ALA A 51 -2.04 -5.12 -1.55
N LEU A 52 -1.35 -5.11 -0.41
CA LEU A 52 -0.42 -4.04 -0.06
C LEU A 52 0.74 -3.96 -1.07
N LEU A 53 1.29 -5.10 -1.51
CA LEU A 53 2.34 -5.13 -2.54
C LEU A 53 1.85 -4.59 -3.88
N VAL A 54 0.60 -4.85 -4.27
CA VAL A 54 0.01 -4.24 -5.47
C VAL A 54 0.01 -2.72 -5.35
N LEU A 55 -0.36 -2.17 -4.20
CA LEU A 55 -0.39 -0.72 -3.98
C LEU A 55 1.00 -0.08 -3.98
N THR A 56 2.07 -0.81 -3.62
CA THR A 56 3.46 -0.30 -3.73
C THR A 56 3.88 0.03 -5.16
N ARG A 57 3.12 -0.41 -6.18
CA ARG A 57 3.39 -0.09 -7.59
C ARG A 57 3.05 1.35 -7.95
N LEU A 58 2.25 2.03 -7.13
CA LEU A 58 1.87 3.43 -7.35
C LEU A 58 3.01 4.37 -6.96
N CYS A 59 3.15 5.47 -7.70
CA CYS A 59 4.04 6.55 -7.30
C CYS A 59 3.48 7.29 -6.07
N ALA A 60 4.33 8.00 -5.33
CA ALA A 60 3.92 8.69 -4.10
C ALA A 60 2.75 9.67 -4.32
N LYS A 61 2.74 10.38 -5.46
CA LYS A 61 1.66 11.30 -5.83
C LYS A 61 0.31 10.57 -5.98
N ASP A 62 0.29 9.41 -6.63
CA ASP A 62 -0.94 8.65 -6.82
C ASP A 62 -1.38 7.94 -5.54
N GLN A 63 -0.43 7.54 -4.69
CA GLN A 63 -0.77 7.03 -3.35
C GLN A 63 -1.45 8.10 -2.50
N GLN A 64 -1.00 9.36 -2.55
CA GLN A 64 -1.67 10.47 -1.86
C GLN A 64 -3.08 10.73 -2.41
N ARG A 65 -3.24 10.71 -3.74
CA ARG A 65 -4.57 10.85 -4.36
C ARG A 65 -5.49 9.71 -3.95
N LEU A 66 -4.98 8.48 -3.96
CA LEU A 66 -5.72 7.30 -3.54
C LEU A 66 -6.10 7.37 -2.06
N ALA A 67 -5.21 7.82 -1.18
CA ALA A 67 -5.48 7.95 0.26
C ALA A 67 -6.67 8.88 0.55
N LYS A 68 -6.91 9.88 -0.29
CA LYS A 68 -8.05 10.80 -0.14
C LYS A 68 -9.39 10.21 -0.56
N VAL A 69 -9.39 9.21 -1.45
CA VAL A 69 -10.61 8.64 -2.04
C VAL A 69 -10.92 7.23 -1.53
N ALA A 70 -9.90 6.49 -1.08
CA ALA A 70 -10.05 5.17 -0.47
C ALA A 70 -10.90 5.25 0.80
N GLY A 71 -11.88 4.36 0.92
CA GLY A 71 -12.83 4.32 2.04
C GLY A 71 -13.90 5.42 2.00
N ARG A 72 -13.84 6.37 1.07
CA ARG A 72 -14.85 7.44 0.88
C ARG A 72 -15.64 7.29 -0.40
N LEU A 73 -14.93 7.19 -1.52
CA LEU A 73 -15.50 7.11 -2.88
C LEU A 73 -15.22 5.76 -3.55
N LEU A 74 -14.28 5.00 -3.00
CA LEU A 74 -13.82 3.73 -3.54
C LEU A 74 -13.47 2.80 -2.38
N SER A 75 -13.94 1.55 -2.40
CA SER A 75 -13.52 0.57 -1.39
C SER A 75 -12.01 0.31 -1.50
N SER A 76 -11.36 -0.06 -0.40
CA SER A 76 -9.93 -0.40 -0.42
C SER A 76 -9.65 -1.59 -1.35
N GLU A 77 -10.54 -2.57 -1.38
CA GLU A 77 -10.47 -3.75 -2.24
C GLU A 77 -10.63 -3.37 -3.72
N GLU A 78 -11.60 -2.51 -4.04
CA GLU A 78 -11.79 -2.00 -5.40
C GLU A 78 -10.57 -1.21 -5.89
N ALA A 79 -9.99 -0.39 -5.01
CA ALA A 79 -8.73 0.31 -5.30
C ALA A 79 -7.61 -0.66 -5.66
N VAL A 80 -7.40 -1.71 -4.87
CA VAL A 80 -6.39 -2.75 -5.15
C VAL A 80 -6.66 -3.40 -6.51
N GLN A 81 -7.91 -3.74 -6.82
CA GLN A 81 -8.27 -4.36 -8.10
C GLN A 81 -7.98 -3.43 -9.29
N LEU A 82 -8.32 -2.14 -9.18
CA LEU A 82 -8.05 -1.15 -10.22
C LEU A 82 -6.54 -0.94 -10.43
N VAL A 83 -5.75 -0.93 -9.35
CA VAL A 83 -4.29 -0.85 -9.43
C VAL A 83 -3.72 -2.12 -10.08
N ALA A 84 -4.19 -3.31 -9.69
CA ALA A 84 -3.75 -4.58 -10.26
C ALA A 84 -4.01 -4.66 -11.77
N LYS A 85 -5.11 -4.07 -12.24
CA LYS A 85 -5.49 -4.00 -13.66
C LYS A 85 -4.86 -2.84 -14.43
N GLY A 86 -4.13 -1.94 -13.76
CA GLY A 86 -3.58 -0.74 -14.39
C GLY A 86 -4.63 0.32 -14.77
N GLN A 87 -5.81 0.27 -14.15
CA GLN A 87 -6.98 1.09 -14.47
C GLN A 87 -7.26 2.19 -13.45
N ILE A 88 -6.37 2.39 -12.48
CA ILE A 88 -6.58 3.35 -11.39
C ILE A 88 -6.49 4.81 -11.82
N GLN A 89 -5.70 5.14 -12.85
CA GLN A 89 -5.44 6.54 -13.21
C GLN A 89 -6.68 7.33 -13.65
N PRO A 90 -7.54 6.81 -14.56
CA PRO A 90 -8.77 7.52 -14.92
C PRO A 90 -9.68 7.79 -13.71
N VAL A 91 -9.71 6.88 -12.73
CA VAL A 91 -10.50 7.02 -11.50
C VAL A 91 -9.91 8.12 -10.62
N LEU A 92 -8.59 8.11 -10.41
CA LEU A 92 -7.92 9.17 -9.64
C LEU A 92 -8.12 10.53 -10.31
N ASP A 93 -8.01 10.61 -11.64
CA ASP A 93 -8.19 11.84 -12.41
C ASP A 93 -9.61 12.40 -12.25
N TYR A 94 -10.62 11.54 -12.38
CA TYR A 94 -12.02 11.91 -12.15
C TYR A 94 -12.25 12.41 -10.71
N CYS A 95 -11.78 11.67 -9.71
CA CYS A 95 -12.00 12.03 -8.31
C CYS A 95 -11.24 13.29 -7.86
N THR A 96 -10.12 13.62 -8.51
CA THR A 96 -9.38 14.87 -8.23
C THR A 96 -9.86 16.08 -9.00
N SER A 97 -10.47 15.88 -10.18
CA SER A 97 -10.95 16.98 -11.03
C SER A 97 -12.33 17.47 -10.62
N ALA A 98 -13.19 16.58 -10.15
CA ALA A 98 -14.38 16.97 -9.43
C ALA A 98 -13.97 17.36 -8.01
N GLN A 99 -14.28 18.58 -7.57
CA GLN A 99 -13.84 19.23 -6.31
C GLN A 99 -14.34 18.55 -5.01
N TRP A 100 -14.29 17.23 -4.91
CA TRP A 100 -14.74 16.44 -3.76
C TRP A 100 -13.72 16.39 -2.61
N LEU A 101 -12.52 16.94 -2.80
CA LEU A 101 -11.38 16.77 -1.89
C LEU A 101 -11.14 17.95 -0.93
N ASP A 102 -11.89 19.03 -1.05
CA ASP A 102 -11.79 20.24 -0.21
C ASP A 102 -12.97 20.39 0.79
N ARG A 103 -13.69 19.31 1.08
CA ARG A 103 -14.71 19.25 2.16
C ARG A 103 -14.29 18.24 3.22
#